data_AF-A0A8E2JAY3-F1
#
_entry.id   AF-A0A8E2JAY3-F1
#
_cell.length_a   1.000
_cell.length_b   1.000
_cell.length_c   1.000
_cell.angle_alpha   90.00
_cell.angle_beta   90.00
_cell.angle_gamma   90.00
#
_symmetry.space_group_name_H-M   'P 1'
#
loop_
_entity.id
_entity.type
_entity.pdbx_description
1 polymer ?
#
loop_
_entity_poly.entity_id
_entity_poly.type
_entity_poly.pdbx_seq_one_letter_code
_entity_poly.pdbx_strand_id
1 'polypeptide(L)'
;MTLDEPLQAWKILESYVPHGVHKLGISNFKLSMLETIHNQAFVKPFVVQIGPIRRTDTMLKPAKFCRENNIMYQSFGTLTGNPHLLKSEAASALGGAAEVSESVAL
;
A
#
# COMPACT_ATOMS: atom_id res chain seq x y z
N MET A 1 -16.43 6.04 9.06
CA MET A 1 -15.66 5.22 10.00
C MET A 1 -14.95 6.16 10.94
N THR A 2 -15.28 6.11 12.22
CA THR A 2 -14.55 6.80 13.28
C THR A 2 -13.22 6.08 13.49
N LEU A 3 -12.23 6.77 14.06
CA LEU A 3 -10.87 6.24 14.24
C LEU A 3 -10.74 5.21 15.37
N ASP A 4 -11.77 5.09 16.21
CA ASP A 4 -11.70 4.29 17.43
C ASP A 4 -11.64 2.79 17.16
N GLU A 5 -12.50 2.28 16.26
CA GLU A 5 -12.53 0.84 15.96
C GLU A 5 -11.24 0.36 15.27
N PRO A 6 -10.70 1.05 14.23
CA PRO A 6 -9.43 0.64 13.64
C PRO A 6 -8.26 0.66 14.60
N LEU A 7 -8.20 1.65 15.50
CA LEU A 7 -7.13 1.75 16.49
C LEU A 7 -7.25 0.69 17.58
N GLN A 8 -8.47 0.37 18.04
CA GLN A 8 -8.70 -0.73 18.98
C GLN A 8 -8.33 -2.07 18.35
N ALA A 9 -8.74 -2.31 17.10
CA ALA A 9 -8.34 -3.49 16.34
C ALA A 9 -6.81 -3.57 16.21
N TRP A 10 -6.15 -2.46 15.90
CA TRP A 10 -4.69 -2.41 15.84
C TRP A 10 -4.05 -2.84 17.16
N LYS A 11 -4.46 -2.26 18.30
CA LYS A 11 -3.95 -2.61 19.64
C LYS A 11 -4.11 -4.10 19.97
N ILE A 12 -5.23 -4.70 19.59
CA ILE A 12 -5.44 -6.14 19.76
C ILE A 12 -4.45 -6.93 18.90
N LEU A 13 -4.30 -6.55 17.63
CA LEU A 13 -3.38 -7.20 16.70
C LEU A 13 -1.91 -7.08 17.12
N GLU A 14 -1.52 -5.96 17.75
CA GLU A 14 -0.17 -5.76 18.29
C GLU A 14 0.21 -6.83 19.31
N SER A 15 -0.74 -7.33 20.10
CA SER A 15 -0.48 -8.38 21.10
C SER A 15 -0.03 -9.73 20.51
N TYR A 16 -0.27 -9.96 19.21
CA TYR A 16 0.18 -11.15 18.49
C TYR A 16 1.57 -10.97 17.85
N VAL A 17 2.25 -9.86 18.09
CA VAL A 17 3.59 -9.59 17.56
C VAL A 17 4.64 -9.72 18.67
N PRO A 18 5.75 -10.44 18.47
CA PRO A 18 6.12 -11.18 17.26
C PRO A 18 5.56 -12.62 17.22
N HIS A 19 4.81 -13.04 18.23
CA HIS A 19 4.40 -14.44 18.41
C HIS A 19 3.03 -14.71 17.77
N GLY A 20 3.03 -15.41 16.63
CA GLY A 20 1.83 -15.74 15.85
C GLY A 20 1.61 -14.78 14.67
N VAL A 21 2.10 -13.54 14.76
CA VAL A 21 2.16 -12.58 13.65
C VAL A 21 3.53 -11.89 13.63
N HIS A 22 4.26 -11.97 12.52
CA HIS A 22 5.59 -11.36 12.42
C HIS A 22 5.56 -9.86 12.11
N LYS A 23 4.58 -9.40 11.32
CA LYS A 23 4.44 -8.03 10.83
C LYS A 23 2.97 -7.66 10.70
N LEU A 24 2.64 -6.42 11.02
CA LEU A 24 1.30 -5.87 10.85
C LEU A 24 1.24 -4.87 9.72
N GLY A 25 0.08 -4.77 9.07
CA GLY A 25 -0.15 -3.82 8.01
C GLY A 25 -1.61 -3.40 7.93
N ILE A 26 -1.86 -2.34 7.17
CA ILE A 26 -3.21 -1.81 6.93
C ILE A 26 -3.51 -1.82 5.43
N SER A 27 -4.79 -1.92 5.07
CA SER A 27 -5.23 -1.89 3.67
C SER A 27 -6.38 -0.92 3.47
N ASN A 28 -6.32 -0.09 2.42
CA ASN A 28 -7.36 0.87 2.00
C ASN A 28 -7.71 1.98 3.01
N PHE A 29 -6.71 2.55 3.69
CA PHE A 29 -6.90 3.61 4.69
C PHE A 29 -6.67 5.03 4.14
N LYS A 30 -7.34 6.03 4.72
CA LYS A 30 -7.02 7.45 4.50
C LYS A 30 -5.68 7.79 5.17
N LEU A 31 -4.96 8.78 4.63
CA LEU A 31 -3.68 9.25 5.18
C LEU A 31 -3.79 9.61 6.67
N SER A 32 -4.81 10.38 7.07
CA SER A 32 -5.01 10.77 8.46
C SER A 32 -5.16 9.57 9.41
N MET A 33 -5.70 8.45 8.93
CA MET A 33 -5.82 7.24 9.73
C MET A 33 -4.50 6.48 9.84
N LEU A 34 -3.74 6.41 8.75
CA LEU A 34 -2.37 5.89 8.77
C LEU A 34 -1.48 6.69 9.73
N GLU A 35 -1.53 8.03 9.66
CA GLU A 35 -0.80 8.91 10.58
C GLU A 35 -1.18 8.66 12.04
N THR A 36 -2.49 8.54 12.31
CA THR A 36 -2.99 8.27 13.66
C THR A 36 -2.50 6.93 14.19
N ILE A 37 -2.65 5.85 13.42
CA ILE A 37 -2.17 4.51 13.80
C ILE A 37 -0.65 4.55 13.97
N HIS A 38 0.10 5.09 13.01
CA HIS A 38 1.55 5.18 13.08
C HIS A 38 2.03 5.90 14.35
N ASN A 39 1.38 7.00 14.74
CA ASN A 39 1.77 7.79 15.90
C ASN A 39 1.43 7.08 17.22
N GLN A 40 0.30 6.38 17.30
CA GLN A 40 -0.17 5.76 18.55
C GLN A 40 0.26 4.30 18.73
N ALA A 41 0.61 3.60 17.65
CA ALA A 41 0.99 2.20 17.67
C ALA A 41 2.32 1.97 18.41
N PHE A 42 2.37 0.91 19.21
CA PHE A 42 3.60 0.36 19.76
C PHE A 42 4.37 -0.42 18.67
N VAL A 43 3.68 -1.26 17.90
CA VAL A 43 4.22 -1.94 16.72
C VAL A 43 3.86 -1.12 15.49
N LYS A 44 4.85 -0.44 14.90
CA LYS A 44 4.63 0.39 13.72
C LYS A 44 4.13 -0.44 12.53
N PRO A 45 3.21 0.10 11.70
CA PRO A 45 2.80 -0.56 10.47
C PRO A 45 4.01 -0.90 9.61
N PHE A 46 4.13 -2.15 9.21
CA PHE A 46 5.17 -2.61 8.30
C PHE A 46 4.78 -2.41 6.84
N VAL A 47 3.49 -2.58 6.53
CA VAL A 47 2.97 -2.45 5.16
C VAL A 47 1.67 -1.67 5.12
N VAL A 48 1.52 -0.85 4.09
CA VAL A 48 0.28 -0.21 3.69
C VAL A 48 -0.08 -0.71 2.30
N GLN A 49 -1.22 -1.37 2.20
CA GLN A 49 -1.76 -1.90 0.94
C GLN A 49 -2.84 -0.95 0.39
N ILE A 50 -2.72 -0.45 -0.83
CA ILE A 50 -3.71 0.46 -1.46
C ILE A 50 -4.17 -0.11 -2.81
N GLY A 51 -5.46 0.08 -3.11
CA GLY A 51 -6.08 -0.29 -4.39
C GLY A 51 -5.49 0.43 -5.61
N PRO A 52 -6.07 0.23 -6.80
CA PRO A 52 -5.36 0.39 -8.06
C PRO A 52 -4.82 1.80 -8.29
N ILE A 53 -3.63 1.86 -8.91
CA ILE A 53 -2.86 3.07 -9.18
C ILE A 53 -3.62 4.07 -10.05
N ARG A 54 -4.28 5.05 -9.43
CA ARG A 54 -4.99 6.12 -10.14
C ARG A 54 -4.17 7.40 -10.38
N ARG A 55 -2.87 7.43 -10.05
CA ARG A 55 -2.00 8.64 -10.08
C ARG A 55 -2.71 9.89 -9.51
N THR A 56 -3.49 9.70 -8.45
CA THR A 56 -4.19 10.78 -7.74
C THR A 56 -3.41 11.19 -6.49
N ASP A 57 -3.65 12.41 -6.01
CA ASP A 57 -3.13 12.90 -4.72
C ASP A 57 -3.46 11.97 -3.56
N THR A 58 -4.59 11.27 -3.65
CA THR A 58 -5.04 10.28 -2.67
C THR A 58 -4.10 9.06 -2.56
N MET A 59 -3.21 8.84 -3.54
CA MET A 59 -2.19 7.79 -3.51
C MET A 59 -0.78 8.32 -3.28
N LEU A 60 -0.46 9.49 -3.84
CA LEU A 60 0.87 10.08 -3.72
C LEU A 60 1.21 10.46 -2.27
N LYS A 61 0.25 11.03 -1.53
CA LYS A 61 0.50 11.44 -0.13
C LYS A 61 0.75 10.24 0.79
N PRO A 62 -0.07 9.17 0.78
CA PRO A 62 0.25 7.94 1.51
C PRO A 62 1.58 7.30 1.10
N ALA A 63 1.91 7.26 -0.20
CA ALA A 63 3.17 6.70 -0.67
C ALA A 63 4.38 7.50 -0.13
N LYS A 64 4.29 8.83 -0.14
CA LYS A 64 5.32 9.71 0.45
C LYS A 64 5.47 9.45 1.96
N PHE A 65 4.35 9.42 2.69
CA PHE A 65 4.36 9.14 4.13
C PHE A 65 5.00 7.78 4.44
N CYS A 66 4.65 6.74 3.68
CA CYS A 66 5.20 5.40 3.86
C CYS A 66 6.72 5.40 3.66
N ARG A 67 7.20 6.05 2.59
CA ARG A 67 8.64 6.18 2.31
C ARG A 67 9.40 6.90 3.44
N GLU A 68 8.82 7.96 3.98
CA GLU A 68 9.44 8.76 5.06
C GLU A 68 9.50 8.01 6.40
N ASN A 69 8.61 7.04 6.62
CA ASN A 69 8.50 6.30 7.88
C ASN A 69 8.95 4.83 7.78
N ASN A 70 9.67 4.46 6.70
CA ASN A 70 10.13 3.08 6.46
C ASN A 70 9.00 2.03 6.44
N ILE A 71 7.84 2.42 5.90
CA ILE A 71 6.67 1.55 5.73
C ILE A 71 6.65 1.06 4.27
N MET A 72 6.47 -0.24 4.06
CA MET A 72 6.32 -0.81 2.73
C MET A 72 5.00 -0.36 2.10
N TYR A 73 5.07 0.35 0.99
CA TYR A 73 3.89 0.68 0.19
C TYR A 73 3.63 -0.43 -0.82
N GLN A 74 2.46 -1.07 -0.75
CA GLN A 74 2.06 -2.15 -1.65
C GLN A 74 0.81 -1.76 -2.43
N SER A 75 0.87 -1.81 -3.75
CA SER A 75 -0.33 -1.68 -4.58
C SER A 75 -0.98 -3.05 -4.80
N PHE A 76 -2.31 -3.08 -4.94
CA PHE A 76 -3.03 -4.25 -5.45
C PHE A 76 -3.94 -3.87 -6.61
N GLY A 77 -4.26 -4.85 -7.46
CA GLY A 77 -5.04 -4.61 -8.67
C GLY A 77 -4.31 -3.77 -9.71
N THR A 78 -2.98 -3.75 -9.70
CA THR A 78 -2.17 -2.94 -10.63
C THR A 78 -2.53 -3.20 -12.08
N LEU A 79 -2.68 -4.47 -12.48
CA LEU A 79 -3.06 -4.84 -13.85
C LEU A 79 -4.57 -4.67 -14.09
N THR A 80 -5.39 -5.28 -13.23
CA THR A 80 -6.87 -5.34 -13.43
C THR A 80 -7.55 -3.99 -13.24
N GLY A 81 -7.02 -3.13 -12.38
CA GLY A 81 -7.51 -1.78 -12.15
C GLY A 81 -6.92 -0.73 -13.09
N ASN A 82 -5.89 -1.07 -13.87
CA ASN A 82 -5.27 -0.17 -14.85
C ASN A 82 -5.09 -0.83 -16.23
N PRO A 83 -6.17 -1.36 -16.84
CA PRO A 83 -6.06 -2.01 -18.15
C PRO A 83 -5.56 -1.09 -19.26
N HIS A 84 -5.72 0.23 -19.08
CA HIS A 84 -5.18 1.25 -19.98
C HIS A 84 -3.66 1.42 -19.87
N LEU A 85 -3.08 1.25 -18.66
CA LEU A 85 -1.62 1.28 -18.48
C LEU A 85 -0.97 0.01 -19.04
N LEU A 86 -1.64 -1.14 -18.88
CA LEU A 86 -1.18 -2.41 -19.46
C LEU A 86 -1.09 -2.35 -20.99
N LYS A 87 -1.95 -1.58 -21.64
CA LYS A 87 -1.96 -1.36 -23.09
C LYS A 87 -1.26 -0.06 -23.52
N SER A 88 -0.49 0.55 -22.62
CA SER A 88 0.18 1.81 -22.92
C SER A 88 1.40 1.59 -23.80
N GLU A 89 1.75 2.60 -24.61
CA GLU A 89 2.96 2.60 -25.42
C GLU A 89 4.22 2.36 -24.57
N ALA A 90 4.26 2.92 -23.35
CA ALA A 90 5.37 2.72 -22.43
C ALA A 90 5.53 1.25 -21.99
N ALA A 91 4.42 0.58 -21.64
CA ALA A 91 4.45 -0.82 -21.25
C ALA A 91 4.86 -1.73 -22.43
N SER A 92 4.33 -1.47 -23.62
CA SER A 92 4.70 -2.21 -24.84
C SER A 92 6.15 -1.98 -25.25
N ALA A 93 6.65 -0.74 -25.19
CA ALA A 93 8.03 -0.41 -25.52
C ALA A 93 9.02 -1.09 -24.55
N LEU A 94 8.74 -1.04 -23.24
CA LEU A 94 9.58 -1.69 -22.24
C LEU A 94 9.50 -3.22 -22.35
N GLY A 95 8.32 -3.78 -22.59
CA GLY A 95 8.14 -5.22 -22.81
C GLY A 95 8.92 -5.71 -24.02
N GLY A 96 8.87 -4.99 -25.14
CA GLY A 96 9.67 -5.29 -26.33
C GLY A 96 11.18 -5.19 -26.09
N ALA A 97 11.63 -4.15 -25.39
CA ALA A 97 13.05 -3.93 -25.10
C ALA A 97 13.64 -4.93 -24.10
N ALA A 98 12.84 -5.39 -23.13
CA ALA A 98 13.27 -6.32 -22.09
C ALA A 98 12.89 -7.79 -22.39
N GLU A 99 12.26 -8.07 -23.54
CA GLU A 99 11.77 -9.40 -23.94
C GLU A 99 10.82 -10.04 -22.91
N VAL A 100 9.95 -9.23 -22.32
CA VAL A 100 8.93 -9.67 -21.34
C VAL A 100 7.54 -9.21 -21.76
N SER A 101 6.49 -9.81 -21.19
CA SER A 101 5.12 -9.37 -21.44
C SER A 101 4.86 -7.98 -20.87
N GLU A 102 3.84 -7.29 -21.39
CA GLU A 102 3.42 -5.97 -20.89
C GLU A 102 3.00 -6.04 -19.41
N SER A 103 2.51 -7.19 -18.95
CA SER A 103 2.13 -7.41 -17.55
C SER A 103 3.33 -7.50 -16.60
N VAL A 104 4.51 -7.86 -17.13
CA VAL A 104 5.78 -7.89 -16.38
C VAL A 104 6.47 -6.52 -16.49
N ALA A 105 6.33 -5.85 -17.63
CA ALA A 105 6.89 -4.53 -17.87
C ALA A 105 6.18 -3.40 -17.09
N LEU A 106 4.89 -3.58 -16.77
CA LEU A 106 4.10 -2.62 -15.99
C LEU A 106 4.34 -2.73 -14.48
#